data_AF-A0A0A1VHQ6-F1
#
_entry.id   AF-A0A0A1VHQ6-F1
#
_cell.length_a   1.000
_cell.length_b   1.000
_cell.length_c   1.000
_cell.angle_alpha   90.00
_cell.angle_beta   90.00
_cell.angle_gamma   90.00
#
_symmetry.space_group_name_H-M   'P 1'
#
loop_
_entity.id
_entity.type
_entity.pdbx_description
1 polymer ?
#
loop_
_entity_poly.entity_id
_entity_poly.type
_entity_poly.pdbx_seq_one_letter_code
_entity_poly.pdbx_strand_id
1 'polypeptide(L)'
;MSHLLPNLLRNRFLKAAAALLVMLGGSQIASAALYEANPANFGAVQVNSSNCDDCFDGPIAFSGAGQSINFFGTTYTNLFVGSNGYVTFGTGSGFFSSLPLDTQTIAPMIAGIFTDLDTRSDPTSQVFVNTATPGQIIVTWANVGRFAINYTNRKTFQLVVRSDQFAVPAGQGQIGFFYDVQTDTGSATAGFGDGLAAVNPGEVGVPLGPIIGLSNTERWYTLSGGVPATPTPTSTAAIPTLSEWSLILMALVLAGIAMRSVALSQRRH
;
A
#
# COMPACT_ATOMS: atom_id res chain seq x y z
N MET A 1 50.73 16.27 56.49
CA MET A 1 50.31 14.86 56.68
C MET A 1 49.83 14.38 55.32
N SER A 2 50.70 13.68 54.57
CA SER A 2 50.59 12.23 54.31
C SER A 2 49.49 11.96 53.25
N HIS A 3 49.68 11.36 52.07
CA HIS A 3 50.67 10.45 51.50
C HIS A 3 50.41 10.42 49.96
N LEU A 4 51.44 10.31 49.11
CA LEU A 4 51.72 9.17 48.19
C LEU A 4 50.48 8.70 47.38
N LEU A 5 50.42 8.72 46.04
CA LEU A 5 51.22 7.98 45.06
C LEU A 5 50.78 8.38 43.61
N PRO A 6 51.52 7.99 42.55
CA PRO A 6 51.76 8.76 41.34
C PRO A 6 51.14 8.21 40.04
N ASN A 7 51.20 9.07 39.02
CA ASN A 7 51.41 8.75 37.60
C ASN A 7 51.74 7.29 37.31
N LEU A 8 50.81 6.52 36.73
CA LEU A 8 51.15 5.34 35.92
C LEU A 8 49.99 4.77 35.08
N LEU A 9 49.01 5.58 34.65
CA LEU A 9 47.94 5.08 33.77
C LEU A 9 47.55 6.01 32.61
N ARG A 10 48.19 7.18 32.47
CA ARG A 10 47.77 8.20 31.47
C ARG A 10 48.44 8.08 30.09
N ASN A 11 49.19 7.00 29.82
CA ASN A 11 50.09 6.92 28.66
C ASN A 11 49.89 5.70 27.74
N ARG A 12 48.71 5.08 27.71
CA ARG A 12 48.47 3.89 26.87
C ARG A 12 47.39 4.01 25.80
N PHE A 13 47.03 5.21 25.34
CA PHE A 13 46.22 5.33 24.11
C PHE A 13 46.62 6.50 23.19
N LEU A 14 47.89 6.89 23.22
CA LEU A 14 48.53 7.71 22.17
C LEU A 14 49.13 6.81 21.09
N LYS A 15 48.32 5.96 20.44
CA LYS A 15 48.66 5.27 19.17
C LYS A 15 47.38 4.88 18.45
N ALA A 16 46.87 5.79 17.61
CA ALA A 16 46.08 5.57 16.39
C ALA A 16 45.22 6.82 16.09
N ALA A 17 45.86 7.99 16.01
CA ALA A 17 45.27 9.15 15.36
C ALA A 17 45.61 9.07 13.86
N ALA A 18 45.00 8.14 13.14
CA ALA A 18 44.98 8.11 11.69
C ALA A 18 43.88 7.14 11.23
N ALA A 19 43.06 7.61 10.29
CA ALA A 19 41.99 6.87 9.60
C ALA A 19 40.71 6.63 10.40
N LEU A 20 39.84 7.64 10.44
CA LEU A 20 38.49 7.45 9.89
C LEU A 20 37.91 8.81 9.52
N LEU A 21 38.18 9.24 8.28
CA LEU A 21 37.30 10.18 7.59
C LEU A 21 35.99 9.42 7.37
N VAL A 22 35.11 9.44 8.37
CA VAL A 22 33.73 8.97 8.18
C VAL A 22 33.13 9.92 7.17
N MET A 23 32.99 9.41 5.95
CA MET A 23 32.15 9.96 4.92
C MET A 23 30.83 10.38 5.58
N LEU A 24 30.62 11.69 5.74
CA LEU A 24 29.27 12.27 5.77
C LEU A 24 28.70 12.13 4.35
N GLY A 25 28.59 10.89 3.86
CA GLY A 25 27.60 10.55 2.87
C GLY A 25 26.29 10.71 3.61
N GLY A 26 25.67 11.88 3.47
CA GLY A 26 24.31 12.07 3.91
C GLY A 26 23.51 10.89 3.40
N SER A 27 22.95 10.10 4.32
CA SER A 27 21.97 9.10 3.97
C SER A 27 20.86 9.87 3.27
N GLN A 28 20.85 9.83 1.94
CA GLN A 28 19.68 10.21 1.17
C GLN A 28 18.61 9.25 1.68
N ILE A 29 17.71 9.74 2.53
CA ILE A 29 16.49 9.01 2.85
C ILE A 29 15.79 8.89 1.50
N ALA A 30 15.84 7.70 0.90
CA ALA A 30 15.04 7.41 -0.27
C ALA A 30 13.58 7.57 0.16
N SER A 31 12.99 8.73 -0.18
CA SER A 31 11.55 8.90 -0.19
C SER A 31 11.00 7.88 -1.18
N ALA A 32 10.04 7.04 -0.78
CA ALA A 32 9.51 6.08 -1.75
C ALA A 32 8.83 6.85 -2.89
N ALA A 33 9.34 6.64 -4.09
CA ALA A 33 8.77 7.14 -5.33
C ALA A 33 7.82 6.08 -5.89
N LEU A 34 7.01 6.47 -6.88
CA LEU A 34 6.30 5.51 -7.73
C LEU A 34 7.26 4.46 -8.31
N TYR A 35 6.79 3.21 -8.47
CA TYR A 35 7.59 2.15 -9.09
C TYR A 35 8.02 2.52 -10.51
N GLU A 36 7.06 2.98 -11.33
CA GLU A 36 7.36 3.74 -12.54
C GLU A 36 7.27 5.22 -12.22
N ALA A 37 8.42 5.91 -12.22
CA ALA A 37 8.48 7.35 -11.97
C ALA A 37 8.28 8.21 -13.23
N ASN A 38 8.45 7.61 -14.42
CA ASN A 38 8.26 8.30 -15.69
C ASN A 38 6.84 8.05 -16.22
N PRO A 39 5.97 9.08 -16.35
CA PRO A 39 4.62 8.92 -16.88
C PRO A 39 4.55 8.28 -18.28
N ALA A 40 5.61 8.42 -19.09
CA ALA A 40 5.69 7.74 -20.39
C ALA A 40 5.70 6.20 -20.29
N ASN A 41 6.02 5.66 -19.11
CA ASN A 41 6.06 4.23 -18.82
C ASN A 41 4.80 3.72 -18.10
N PHE A 42 3.78 4.55 -17.85
CA PHE A 42 2.58 4.10 -17.14
C PHE A 42 1.76 3.07 -17.93
N GLY A 43 1.97 3.00 -19.25
CA GLY A 43 1.31 2.04 -20.13
C GLY A 43 0.07 2.61 -20.80
N ALA A 44 -0.89 1.74 -21.12
CA ALA A 44 -2.09 2.11 -21.84
C ALA A 44 -3.16 2.69 -20.90
N VAL A 45 -3.78 3.80 -21.31
CA VAL A 45 -4.95 4.38 -20.62
C VAL A 45 -6.12 3.39 -20.70
N GLN A 46 -6.71 3.10 -19.54
CA GLN A 46 -7.91 2.27 -19.43
C GLN A 46 -9.14 3.16 -19.60
N VAL A 47 -9.89 2.96 -20.68
CA VAL A 47 -10.90 3.94 -21.15
C VAL A 47 -12.04 4.11 -20.17
N ASN A 48 -12.55 3.02 -19.58
CA ASN A 48 -13.69 3.13 -18.68
C ASN A 48 -13.23 3.78 -17.37
N SER A 49 -12.22 3.22 -16.70
CA SER A 49 -11.75 3.66 -15.38
C SER A 49 -11.14 5.06 -15.38
N SER A 50 -10.76 5.60 -16.55
CA SER A 50 -10.24 6.97 -16.71
C SER A 50 -11.29 8.03 -16.99
N ASN A 51 -12.57 7.68 -17.09
CA ASN A 51 -13.65 8.66 -17.23
C ASN A 51 -14.97 8.11 -16.70
N CYS A 52 -14.98 7.70 -15.43
CA CYS A 52 -16.17 7.13 -14.82
C CYS A 52 -16.24 7.38 -13.31
N ASP A 53 -17.40 7.03 -12.79
CA ASP A 53 -17.70 6.82 -11.38
C ASP A 53 -18.11 5.35 -11.27
N ASP A 54 -17.52 4.61 -10.34
CA ASP A 54 -17.91 3.23 -10.05
C ASP A 54 -17.86 2.27 -11.25
N CYS A 55 -16.72 2.18 -11.91
CA CYS A 55 -16.54 1.28 -13.05
C CYS A 55 -15.26 0.45 -12.98
N PHE A 56 -15.04 -0.38 -14.00
CA PHE A 56 -13.84 -1.18 -14.13
C PHE A 56 -13.46 -1.42 -15.60
N ASP A 57 -12.21 -1.81 -15.81
CA ASP A 57 -11.69 -2.37 -17.06
C ASP A 57 -11.20 -3.81 -16.86
N GLY A 58 -11.17 -4.57 -17.94
CA GLY A 58 -10.66 -5.95 -17.97
C GLY A 58 -11.63 -6.95 -18.61
N PRO A 59 -11.27 -8.25 -18.61
CA PRO A 59 -10.09 -8.81 -17.95
C PRO A 59 -8.78 -8.40 -18.64
N ILE A 60 -7.78 -8.06 -17.83
CA ILE A 60 -6.41 -7.75 -18.28
C ILE A 60 -5.53 -8.96 -17.97
N ALA A 61 -5.08 -9.64 -19.02
CA ALA A 61 -4.24 -10.82 -18.88
C ALA A 61 -2.79 -10.47 -18.54
N PHE A 62 -2.12 -11.34 -17.77
CA PHE A 62 -0.66 -11.30 -17.69
C PHE A 62 -0.07 -11.56 -19.08
N SER A 63 0.80 -10.68 -19.55
CA SER A 63 1.45 -10.85 -20.85
C SER A 63 2.47 -11.99 -20.80
N GLY A 64 2.64 -12.73 -21.90
CA GLY A 64 3.55 -13.88 -21.97
C GLY A 64 2.86 -15.23 -21.76
N ALA A 65 3.44 -16.28 -22.34
CA ALA A 65 2.86 -17.62 -22.32
C ALA A 65 2.91 -18.25 -20.91
N GLY A 66 1.80 -18.86 -20.49
CA GLY A 66 1.70 -19.63 -19.24
C GLY A 66 1.75 -18.80 -17.96
N GLN A 67 1.59 -17.48 -18.05
CA GLN A 67 1.66 -16.58 -16.90
C GLN A 67 0.35 -16.64 -16.09
N SER A 68 0.49 -16.91 -14.79
CA SER A 68 -0.62 -16.95 -13.85
C SER A 68 -0.15 -16.65 -12.43
N ILE A 69 -1.06 -16.19 -11.59
CA ILE A 69 -0.83 -15.94 -10.17
C ILE A 69 -1.76 -16.84 -9.36
N ASN A 70 -1.22 -17.58 -8.40
CA ASN A 70 -2.01 -18.16 -7.33
C ASN A 70 -2.32 -17.07 -6.30
N PHE A 71 -3.60 -16.77 -6.09
CA PHE A 71 -4.04 -15.81 -5.09
C PHE A 71 -5.12 -16.46 -4.23
N PHE A 72 -4.83 -16.63 -2.94
CA PHE A 72 -5.66 -17.34 -1.96
C PHE A 72 -6.13 -18.74 -2.43
N GLY A 73 -5.22 -19.49 -3.05
CA GLY A 73 -5.48 -20.88 -3.47
C GLY A 73 -6.16 -21.01 -4.83
N THR A 74 -6.51 -19.90 -5.48
CA THR A 74 -7.07 -19.91 -6.84
C THR A 74 -6.07 -19.36 -7.85
N THR A 75 -5.91 -20.04 -8.98
CA THR A 75 -5.03 -19.60 -10.07
C THR A 75 -5.76 -18.66 -11.02
N TYR A 76 -5.23 -17.45 -11.20
CA TYR A 76 -5.75 -16.44 -12.11
C TYR A 76 -4.75 -16.13 -13.22
N THR A 77 -5.23 -15.96 -14.44
CA THR A 77 -4.43 -15.54 -15.61
C THR A 77 -4.64 -14.07 -15.97
N ASN A 78 -5.54 -13.40 -15.26
CA ASN A 78 -5.96 -12.03 -15.50
C ASN A 78 -6.51 -11.38 -14.24
N LEU A 79 -6.64 -10.06 -14.26
CA LEU A 79 -7.28 -9.25 -13.25
C LEU A 79 -8.21 -8.20 -13.88
N PHE A 80 -9.05 -7.57 -13.07
CA PHE A 80 -9.87 -6.42 -13.44
C PHE A 80 -9.41 -5.21 -12.65
N VAL A 81 -9.42 -4.04 -13.27
CA VAL A 81 -8.98 -2.78 -12.65
C VAL A 81 -10.20 -1.93 -12.34
N GLY A 82 -10.45 -1.62 -11.07
CA GLY A 82 -11.53 -0.74 -10.65
C GLY A 82 -11.11 0.73 -10.61
N SER A 83 -12.01 1.64 -10.95
CA SER A 83 -11.80 3.08 -10.82
C SER A 83 -11.55 3.50 -9.36
N ASN A 84 -12.13 2.74 -8.43
CA ASN A 84 -12.06 2.95 -6.98
C ASN A 84 -10.79 2.40 -6.30
N GLY A 85 -9.68 2.35 -7.04
CA GLY A 85 -8.33 2.21 -6.46
C GLY A 85 -7.91 0.79 -6.06
N TYR A 86 -8.49 -0.22 -6.71
CA TYR A 86 -8.18 -1.63 -6.49
C TYR A 86 -8.18 -2.44 -7.79
N VAL A 87 -7.62 -3.65 -7.70
CA VAL A 87 -7.83 -4.71 -8.69
C VAL A 87 -8.57 -5.88 -8.06
N THR A 88 -9.37 -6.58 -8.85
CA THR A 88 -10.08 -7.81 -8.46
C THR A 88 -9.74 -8.97 -9.36
N PHE A 89 -9.95 -10.19 -8.87
CA PHE A 89 -9.76 -11.43 -9.63
C PHE A 89 -11.09 -12.16 -9.84
N GLY A 90 -11.22 -12.84 -10.98
CA GLY A 90 -12.41 -13.61 -11.36
C GLY A 90 -13.58 -12.77 -11.86
N THR A 91 -13.87 -11.62 -11.23
CA THR A 91 -14.91 -10.67 -11.65
C THR A 91 -14.45 -9.23 -11.51
N GLY A 92 -14.91 -8.36 -12.40
CA GLY A 92 -14.77 -6.90 -12.25
C GLY A 92 -15.74 -6.35 -11.21
N SER A 93 -15.40 -5.21 -10.62
CA SER A 93 -16.22 -4.51 -9.63
C SER A 93 -16.03 -3.00 -9.72
N GLY A 94 -17.14 -2.26 -9.63
CA GLY A 94 -17.16 -0.81 -9.44
C GLY A 94 -17.50 -0.39 -7.99
N PHE A 95 -17.63 -1.34 -7.06
CA PHE A 95 -17.97 -1.05 -5.66
C PHE A 95 -17.01 -0.02 -5.05
N PHE A 96 -17.55 0.98 -4.34
CA PHE A 96 -16.82 2.21 -3.98
C PHE A 96 -16.69 2.43 -2.47
N SER A 97 -17.56 1.82 -1.70
CA SER A 97 -17.56 1.97 -0.25
C SER A 97 -16.41 1.16 0.35
N SER A 98 -15.39 1.84 0.86
CA SER A 98 -14.23 1.18 1.47
C SER A 98 -14.66 0.25 2.61
N LEU A 99 -14.28 -1.02 2.53
CA LEU A 99 -14.49 -2.04 3.57
C LEU A 99 -13.13 -2.58 4.05
N PRO A 100 -13.02 -3.11 5.28
CA PRO A 100 -11.85 -3.89 5.68
C PRO A 100 -11.69 -5.10 4.76
N LEU A 101 -10.47 -5.36 4.27
CA LEU A 101 -10.25 -6.38 3.25
C LEU A 101 -10.31 -7.81 3.79
N ASP A 102 -10.13 -7.99 5.09
CA ASP A 102 -10.26 -9.25 5.81
C ASP A 102 -11.72 -9.68 6.06
N THR A 103 -12.69 -8.83 5.70
CA THR A 103 -14.12 -9.11 5.91
C THR A 103 -15.00 -8.80 4.71
N GLN A 104 -14.43 -8.22 3.65
CA GLN A 104 -15.17 -7.90 2.43
C GLN A 104 -15.48 -9.19 1.65
N THR A 105 -16.68 -9.25 1.07
CA THR A 105 -17.14 -10.39 0.25
C THR A 105 -17.46 -9.98 -1.19
N ILE A 106 -16.75 -8.98 -1.71
CA ILE A 106 -16.95 -8.43 -3.05
C ILE A 106 -16.30 -9.35 -4.09
N ALA A 107 -14.99 -9.56 -3.95
CA ALA A 107 -14.15 -10.40 -4.80
C ALA A 107 -12.77 -10.57 -4.15
N PRO A 108 -11.96 -11.55 -4.56
CA PRO A 108 -10.54 -11.54 -4.27
C PRO A 108 -9.93 -10.24 -4.81
N MET A 109 -9.25 -9.49 -3.95
CA MET A 109 -8.92 -8.08 -4.19
C MET A 109 -7.50 -7.75 -3.72
N ILE A 110 -6.83 -6.89 -4.50
CA ILE A 110 -5.66 -6.12 -4.06
C ILE A 110 -6.02 -4.64 -4.17
N ALA A 111 -6.08 -3.93 -3.04
CA ALA A 111 -6.49 -2.53 -2.99
C ALA A 111 -5.31 -1.61 -2.69
N GLY A 112 -5.04 -0.63 -3.57
CA GLY A 112 -4.01 0.39 -3.33
C GLY A 112 -4.51 1.51 -2.44
N ILE A 113 -5.60 2.17 -2.87
CA ILE A 113 -6.37 3.17 -2.10
C ILE A 113 -7.85 2.91 -2.41
N PHE A 114 -8.45 1.95 -1.71
CA PHE A 114 -9.86 1.65 -1.88
C PHE A 114 -10.72 2.67 -1.13
N THR A 115 -11.35 3.54 -1.90
CA THR A 115 -12.28 4.58 -1.47
C THR A 115 -13.10 5.00 -2.69
N ASP A 116 -14.02 5.93 -2.48
CA ASP A 116 -14.88 6.49 -3.52
C ASP A 116 -14.11 7.54 -4.35
N LEU A 117 -13.57 7.09 -5.50
CA LEU A 117 -12.70 7.85 -6.40
C LEU A 117 -13.44 8.20 -7.70
N ASP A 118 -13.10 9.36 -8.25
CA ASP A 118 -13.77 9.89 -9.42
C ASP A 118 -12.77 10.34 -10.48
N THR A 119 -12.97 9.87 -11.72
CA THR A 119 -12.16 10.24 -12.89
C THR A 119 -12.95 10.99 -13.96
N ARG A 120 -14.23 11.29 -13.72
CA ARG A 120 -15.13 11.89 -14.72
C ARG A 120 -14.72 13.28 -15.14
N SER A 121 -14.77 13.53 -16.45
CA SER A 121 -14.62 14.88 -17.03
C SER A 121 -13.30 15.57 -16.69
N ASP A 122 -12.26 14.82 -16.38
CA ASP A 122 -10.93 15.35 -16.09
C ASP A 122 -9.86 14.61 -16.88
N PRO A 123 -9.27 15.22 -17.94
CA PRO A 123 -8.27 14.57 -18.77
C PRO A 123 -6.96 14.28 -18.03
N THR A 124 -6.77 14.83 -16.83
CA THR A 124 -5.58 14.55 -16.00
C THR A 124 -5.76 13.38 -15.05
N SER A 125 -7.01 13.00 -14.73
CA SER A 125 -7.34 11.84 -13.89
C SER A 125 -7.40 10.60 -14.76
N GLN A 126 -6.36 9.78 -14.73
CA GLN A 126 -6.25 8.62 -15.63
C GLN A 126 -5.80 7.37 -14.89
N VAL A 127 -6.36 6.24 -15.30
CA VAL A 127 -5.95 4.91 -14.87
C VAL A 127 -5.17 4.26 -16.01
N PHE A 128 -3.95 3.85 -15.73
CA PHE A 128 -3.07 3.24 -16.71
C PHE A 128 -2.74 1.81 -16.32
N VAL A 129 -2.48 1.00 -17.34
CA VAL A 129 -1.99 -0.36 -17.16
C VAL A 129 -0.80 -0.62 -18.07
N ASN A 130 0.32 -1.03 -17.46
CA ASN A 130 1.50 -1.48 -18.16
C ASN A 130 1.64 -2.99 -18.04
N THR A 131 1.64 -3.68 -19.18
CA THR A 131 1.88 -5.13 -19.31
C THR A 131 3.08 -5.42 -20.23
N ALA A 132 3.99 -4.47 -20.40
CA ALA A 132 5.11 -4.59 -21.34
C ALA A 132 6.12 -5.67 -20.91
N THR A 133 6.22 -5.94 -19.62
CA THR A 133 7.06 -7.02 -19.08
C THR A 133 6.23 -8.29 -18.89
N PRO A 134 6.61 -9.43 -19.52
CA PRO A 134 5.91 -10.69 -19.35
C PRO A 134 5.75 -11.08 -17.89
N GLY A 135 4.55 -11.47 -17.50
CA GLY A 135 4.21 -11.87 -16.14
C GLY A 135 4.07 -10.71 -15.15
N GLN A 136 4.15 -9.45 -15.58
CA GLN A 136 3.98 -8.28 -14.71
C GLN A 136 2.88 -7.36 -15.24
N ILE A 137 2.00 -6.95 -14.33
CA ILE A 137 0.99 -5.91 -14.54
C ILE A 137 1.30 -4.79 -13.55
N ILE A 138 1.44 -3.56 -14.04
CA ILE A 138 1.52 -2.36 -13.22
C ILE A 138 0.27 -1.56 -13.47
N VAL A 139 -0.47 -1.25 -12.42
CA VAL A 139 -1.66 -0.39 -12.49
C VAL A 139 -1.32 0.93 -11.83
N THR A 140 -1.55 2.05 -12.54
CA THR A 140 -1.32 3.40 -12.04
C THR A 140 -2.64 4.15 -12.01
N TRP A 141 -3.09 4.59 -10.84
CA TRP A 141 -4.11 5.63 -10.72
C TRP A 141 -3.36 6.95 -10.61
N ALA A 142 -3.40 7.77 -11.66
CA ALA A 142 -2.68 9.02 -11.74
C ALA A 142 -3.63 10.20 -11.55
N ASN A 143 -3.30 11.07 -10.59
CA ASN A 143 -4.02 12.31 -10.30
C ASN A 143 -5.52 12.14 -10.01
N VAL A 144 -5.98 10.97 -9.59
CA VAL A 144 -7.41 10.70 -9.41
C VAL A 144 -8.01 11.50 -8.26
N GLY A 145 -9.23 11.98 -8.45
CA GLY A 145 -9.97 12.77 -7.47
C GLY A 145 -10.81 11.91 -6.54
N ARG A 146 -11.50 12.58 -5.61
CA ARG A 146 -12.53 11.98 -4.77
C ARG A 146 -13.90 12.26 -5.38
N PHE A 147 -14.84 11.35 -5.16
CA PHE A 147 -16.25 11.64 -5.40
C PHE A 147 -16.74 12.86 -4.58
N ALA A 148 -17.61 13.73 -5.11
CA ALA A 148 -18.10 13.81 -6.48
C ALA A 148 -17.37 14.91 -7.25
N ILE A 149 -16.57 14.55 -8.26
CA ILE A 149 -15.81 15.45 -9.13
C ILE A 149 -14.96 16.44 -8.30
N ASN A 150 -14.30 15.93 -7.27
CA ASN A 150 -13.44 16.71 -6.37
C ASN A 150 -11.97 16.40 -6.60
N TYR A 151 -11.29 17.36 -7.23
CA TYR A 151 -9.88 17.26 -7.60
C TYR A 151 -8.94 18.15 -6.77
N THR A 152 -9.36 18.58 -5.58
CA THR A 152 -8.51 19.40 -4.70
C THR A 152 -7.36 18.58 -4.10
N ASN A 153 -7.64 17.36 -3.64
CA ASN A 153 -6.65 16.43 -3.10
C ASN A 153 -6.57 15.21 -4.01
N ARG A 154 -5.64 15.26 -4.97
CA ARG A 154 -5.43 14.20 -5.95
C ARG A 154 -4.55 13.09 -5.41
N LYS A 155 -4.77 11.87 -5.91
CA LYS A 155 -4.04 10.68 -5.50
C LYS A 155 -3.29 10.14 -6.70
N THR A 156 -2.01 9.87 -6.50
CA THR A 156 -1.19 9.12 -7.45
C THR A 156 -0.56 7.95 -6.73
N PHE A 157 -0.84 6.74 -7.20
CA PHE A 157 -0.32 5.51 -6.61
C PHE A 157 -0.31 4.38 -7.64
N GLN A 158 0.47 3.33 -7.33
CA GLN A 158 0.66 2.18 -8.18
C GLN A 158 0.54 0.88 -7.42
N LEU A 159 0.01 -0.12 -8.12
CA LEU A 159 0.13 -1.53 -7.76
C LEU A 159 1.01 -2.23 -8.79
N VAL A 160 1.95 -3.04 -8.32
CA VAL A 160 2.67 -4.02 -9.14
C VAL A 160 2.12 -5.39 -8.79
N VAL A 161 1.68 -6.16 -9.78
CA VAL A 161 1.21 -7.53 -9.60
C VAL A 161 1.99 -8.42 -10.57
N ARG A 162 2.65 -9.45 -10.03
CA ARG A 162 3.47 -10.40 -10.80
C ARG A 162 2.92 -11.80 -10.70
N SER A 163 3.02 -12.53 -11.80
CA SER A 163 2.74 -13.96 -11.89
C SER A 163 3.72 -14.78 -11.05
N ASP A 164 3.38 -16.04 -10.81
CA ASP A 164 4.24 -17.01 -10.13
C ASP A 164 5.46 -17.42 -10.98
N GLN A 165 5.38 -17.21 -12.30
CA GLN A 165 6.49 -17.49 -13.21
C GLN A 165 7.44 -16.29 -13.37
N PHE A 166 7.12 -15.14 -12.78
CA PHE A 166 7.97 -13.97 -12.83
C PHE A 166 9.21 -14.15 -11.95
N ALA A 167 10.40 -13.89 -12.51
CA ALA A 167 11.64 -13.91 -11.74
C ALA A 167 11.75 -12.65 -10.86
N VAL A 168 11.24 -12.73 -9.63
CA VAL A 168 11.22 -11.60 -8.69
C VAL A 168 12.65 -11.17 -8.34
N PRO A 169 13.04 -9.90 -8.57
CA PRO A 169 14.35 -9.38 -8.18
C PRO A 169 14.58 -9.47 -6.67
N ALA A 170 15.84 -9.62 -6.27
CA ALA A 170 16.23 -9.60 -4.86
C ALA A 170 15.76 -8.30 -4.18
N GLY A 171 15.16 -8.42 -3.00
CA GLY A 171 14.60 -7.28 -2.26
C GLY A 171 13.23 -6.80 -2.74
N GLN A 172 12.60 -7.46 -3.72
CA GLN A 172 11.23 -7.17 -4.15
C GLN A 172 10.28 -8.34 -3.83
N GLY A 173 9.01 -8.16 -4.16
CA GLY A 173 7.95 -9.15 -4.02
C GLY A 173 7.18 -9.37 -5.32
N GLN A 174 6.22 -10.30 -5.27
CA GLN A 174 5.24 -10.49 -6.35
C GLN A 174 4.23 -9.34 -6.39
N ILE A 175 3.89 -8.79 -5.22
CA ILE A 175 2.95 -7.67 -5.13
C ILE A 175 3.63 -6.46 -4.51
N GLY A 176 3.51 -5.31 -5.15
CA GLY A 176 4.11 -4.05 -4.74
C GLY A 176 3.08 -2.92 -4.60
N PHE A 177 3.22 -2.10 -3.57
CA PHE A 177 2.43 -0.89 -3.34
C PHE A 177 3.34 0.31 -3.36
N PHE A 178 2.99 1.34 -4.12
CA PHE A 178 3.79 2.56 -4.26
C PHE A 178 2.87 3.77 -4.24
N TYR A 179 3.22 4.75 -3.42
CA TYR A 179 2.42 5.95 -3.23
C TYR A 179 3.28 7.18 -3.48
N ASP A 180 2.79 8.10 -4.31
CA ASP A 180 3.29 9.47 -4.31
C ASP A 180 2.87 10.18 -3.00
N VAL A 181 3.25 11.44 -2.85
CA VAL A 181 2.79 12.31 -1.78
C VAL A 181 1.27 12.36 -1.76
N GLN A 182 0.65 11.95 -0.64
CA GLN A 182 -0.79 12.05 -0.45
C GLN A 182 -1.12 13.20 0.50
N THR A 183 -2.08 14.04 0.13
CA THR A 183 -2.54 15.17 0.97
C THR A 183 -3.95 14.97 1.53
N ASP A 184 -4.65 13.92 1.10
CA ASP A 184 -6.01 13.65 1.56
C ASP A 184 -6.00 13.03 2.97
N THR A 185 -6.81 13.61 3.86
CA THR A 185 -7.01 13.12 5.23
C THR A 185 -8.22 12.19 5.35
N GLY A 186 -8.97 12.00 4.26
CA GLY A 186 -10.05 11.04 4.16
C GLY A 186 -9.59 9.60 4.38
N SER A 187 -10.56 8.71 4.57
CA SER A 187 -10.31 7.30 4.85
C SER A 187 -10.26 6.45 3.57
N ALA A 188 -9.37 5.47 3.58
CA ALA A 188 -9.33 4.39 2.60
C ALA A 188 -8.92 3.09 3.26
N THR A 189 -9.12 1.98 2.54
CA THR A 189 -8.50 0.69 2.84
C THR A 189 -7.42 0.39 1.81
N ALA A 190 -6.33 -0.27 2.22
CA ALA A 190 -5.30 -0.76 1.31
C ALA A 190 -4.86 -2.17 1.76
N GLY A 191 -4.49 -3.05 0.83
CA GLY A 191 -3.99 -4.39 1.12
C GLY A 191 -4.64 -5.51 0.30
N PHE A 192 -4.97 -6.64 0.95
CA PHE A 192 -5.47 -7.88 0.34
C PHE A 192 -6.71 -8.44 1.05
N GLY A 193 -7.60 -9.04 0.28
CA GLY A 193 -8.72 -9.85 0.76
C GLY A 193 -9.04 -10.97 -0.22
N ASP A 194 -9.49 -12.12 0.26
CA ASP A 194 -9.85 -13.27 -0.59
C ASP A 194 -11.30 -13.21 -1.10
N GLY A 195 -12.11 -12.29 -0.54
CA GLY A 195 -13.50 -12.09 -0.94
C GLY A 195 -14.47 -13.09 -0.31
N LEU A 196 -14.05 -13.83 0.71
CA LEU A 196 -14.84 -14.82 1.43
C LEU A 196 -15.20 -14.33 2.83
N ALA A 197 -16.24 -14.93 3.42
CA ALA A 197 -16.67 -14.57 4.77
C ALA A 197 -15.74 -15.12 5.87
N ALA A 198 -14.90 -16.11 5.55
CA ALA A 198 -13.97 -16.72 6.48
C ALA A 198 -12.62 -16.00 6.39
N VAL A 199 -12.22 -15.35 7.49
CA VAL A 199 -10.97 -14.58 7.55
C VAL A 199 -9.76 -15.48 7.33
N ASN A 200 -8.90 -15.13 6.37
CA ASN A 200 -7.62 -15.78 6.15
C ASN A 200 -6.49 -14.94 6.78
N PRO A 201 -5.56 -15.53 7.56
CA PRO A 201 -4.48 -14.77 8.21
C PRO A 201 -3.56 -13.97 7.26
N GLY A 202 -3.53 -14.30 5.97
CA GLY A 202 -2.79 -13.53 4.96
C GLY A 202 -3.56 -12.38 4.33
N GLU A 203 -4.80 -12.14 4.77
CA GLU A 203 -5.52 -10.90 4.49
C GLU A 203 -4.87 -9.81 5.32
N VAL A 204 -4.05 -9.02 4.63
CA VAL A 204 -3.37 -7.88 5.24
C VAL A 204 -4.06 -6.64 4.75
N GLY A 205 -4.71 -5.91 5.65
CA GLY A 205 -5.31 -4.61 5.37
C GLY A 205 -4.73 -3.52 6.27
N VAL A 206 -4.66 -2.29 5.75
CA VAL A 206 -4.72 -1.11 6.61
C VAL A 206 -6.18 -0.98 7.03
N PRO A 207 -6.54 -1.13 8.31
CA PRO A 207 -7.90 -0.86 8.74
C PRO A 207 -8.24 0.59 8.39
N LEU A 208 -9.51 0.82 8.00
CA LEU A 208 -10.04 2.11 7.52
C LEU A 208 -9.34 3.30 8.19
N GLY A 209 -8.48 3.97 7.42
CA GLY A 209 -7.52 4.91 7.99
C GLY A 209 -7.14 6.05 7.04
N PRO A 210 -6.48 7.09 7.54
CA PRO A 210 -6.15 8.27 6.74
C PRO A 210 -5.24 7.95 5.55
N ILE A 211 -5.61 8.40 4.35
CA ILE A 211 -4.83 8.19 3.12
C ILE A 211 -3.41 8.76 3.24
N ILE A 212 -3.24 9.89 3.94
CA ILE A 212 -1.92 10.48 4.23
C ILE A 212 -0.94 9.49 4.91
N GLY A 213 -1.43 8.47 5.62
CA GLY A 213 -0.60 7.43 6.23
C GLY A 213 0.09 6.51 5.21
N LEU A 214 -0.34 6.53 3.95
CA LEU A 214 0.25 5.75 2.85
C LEU A 214 1.36 6.52 2.12
N SER A 215 1.40 7.84 2.29
CA SER A 215 2.25 8.78 1.54
C SER A 215 3.73 8.40 1.56
N ASN A 216 4.38 8.41 0.39
CA ASN A 216 5.82 8.12 0.23
C ASN A 216 6.26 6.80 0.87
N THR A 217 5.41 5.77 0.82
CA THR A 217 5.78 4.42 1.25
C THR A 217 5.83 3.46 0.07
N GLU A 218 6.80 2.55 0.10
CA GLU A 218 6.80 1.37 -0.76
C GLU A 218 6.64 0.11 0.10
N ARG A 219 6.00 -0.91 -0.47
CA ARG A 219 5.86 -2.22 0.18
C ARG A 219 5.91 -3.32 -0.84
N TRP A 220 6.68 -4.35 -0.52
CA TRP A 220 6.73 -5.58 -1.29
C TRP A 220 6.22 -6.75 -0.48
N TYR A 221 5.39 -7.57 -1.10
CA TYR A 221 4.85 -8.81 -0.54
C TYR A 221 5.20 -9.99 -1.44
N THR A 222 5.69 -11.06 -0.83
CA THR A 222 5.81 -12.37 -1.47
C THR A 222 4.56 -13.19 -1.21
N LEU A 223 4.19 -14.07 -2.15
CA LEU A 223 3.10 -15.01 -1.98
C LEU A 223 3.66 -16.39 -1.62
N SER A 224 3.25 -16.91 -0.47
CA SER A 224 3.55 -18.28 -0.04
C SER A 224 2.31 -19.15 -0.25
N GLY A 225 2.32 -20.02 -1.26
CA GLY A 225 1.14 -20.82 -1.63
C GLY A 225 -0.06 -19.97 -2.07
N GLY A 226 0.21 -18.79 -2.63
CA GLY A 226 -0.79 -17.82 -3.06
C GLY A 226 -1.32 -16.89 -1.96
N VAL A 227 -0.86 -17.05 -0.72
CA VAL A 227 -1.23 -16.19 0.40
C VAL A 227 -0.15 -15.13 0.61
N PRO A 228 -0.49 -13.82 0.68
CA PRO A 228 0.47 -12.76 0.99
C PRO A 228 1.17 -13.01 2.32
N ALA A 229 2.50 -13.06 2.28
CA ALA A 229 3.35 -13.13 3.46
C ALA A 229 3.88 -11.74 3.85
N THR A 230 4.32 -11.61 5.10
CA THR A 230 4.84 -10.36 5.71
C THR A 230 5.83 -9.65 4.78
N PRO A 231 5.80 -8.31 4.69
CA PRO A 231 6.56 -7.58 3.70
C PRO A 231 8.05 -7.94 3.72
N THR A 232 8.62 -8.15 2.52
CA THR A 232 10.07 -8.22 2.37
C THR A 232 10.64 -6.87 2.84
N PRO A 233 11.66 -6.85 3.71
CA PRO A 233 12.20 -5.58 4.19
C PRO A 233 12.86 -4.83 3.03
N THR A 234 12.14 -3.86 2.49
CA THR A 234 12.64 -2.89 1.53
C THR A 234 12.15 -1.52 1.98
N SER A 235 13.09 -0.72 2.49
CA SER A 235 12.89 0.59 3.14
C SER A 235 12.18 0.59 4.51
N THR A 236 12.65 1.48 5.38
CA THR A 236 12.34 1.61 6.82
C THR A 236 10.92 2.14 7.16
N ALA A 237 9.98 2.16 6.21
CA ALA A 237 8.64 2.69 6.42
C ALA A 237 7.60 1.56 6.47
N ALA A 238 7.59 0.79 7.56
CA ALA A 238 6.43 -0.04 7.87
C ALA A 238 5.23 0.88 8.18
N ILE A 239 4.14 0.80 7.40
CA ILE A 239 2.79 1.09 7.90
C ILE A 239 2.67 0.13 9.08
N PRO A 240 2.37 0.65 10.28
CA PRO A 240 2.14 -0.20 11.41
C PRO A 240 1.04 -1.19 11.03
N THR A 241 1.38 -2.48 10.96
CA THR A 241 0.37 -3.50 11.20
C THR A 241 -0.10 -3.24 12.62
N LEU A 242 -1.40 -3.01 12.80
CA LEU A 242 -1.92 -2.80 14.14
C LEU A 242 -1.60 -4.07 14.94
N SER A 243 -0.73 -3.93 15.94
CA SER A 243 -0.58 -4.96 16.95
C SER A 243 -1.93 -5.14 17.65
N GLU A 244 -2.21 -6.33 18.19
CA GLU A 244 -3.46 -6.62 18.91
C GLU A 244 -3.77 -5.55 19.99
N TRP A 245 -2.73 -4.96 20.60
CA TRP A 245 -2.83 -3.85 21.55
C TRP A 245 -3.40 -2.55 20.98
N SER A 246 -3.12 -2.27 19.72
CA SER A 246 -3.62 -1.06 19.04
C SER A 246 -5.07 -1.20 18.58
N LEU A 247 -5.55 -2.42 18.28
CA LEU A 247 -6.97 -2.71 18.11
C LEU A 247 -7.75 -2.54 19.43
N ILE A 248 -7.17 -2.98 20.54
CA ILE A 248 -7.75 -2.81 21.88
C ILE A 248 -7.86 -1.33 22.27
N LEU A 249 -6.82 -0.53 21.99
CA LEU A 249 -6.85 0.91 22.25
C LEU A 249 -7.91 1.64 21.39
N MET A 250 -8.09 1.27 20.12
CA MET A 250 -9.16 1.82 19.29
C MET A 250 -10.55 1.43 19.81
N ALA A 251 -10.75 0.18 20.21
CA ALA A 251 -12.02 -0.27 20.79
C ALA A 251 -12.35 0.49 22.08
N LEU A 252 -11.35 0.80 22.92
CA LEU A 252 -11.52 1.60 24.13
C LEU A 252 -11.84 3.08 23.83
N VAL A 253 -11.24 3.67 22.79
CA VAL A 253 -11.56 5.04 22.35
C VAL A 253 -12.98 5.12 21.81
N LEU A 254 -13.41 4.15 21.00
CA LEU A 254 -14.78 4.07 20.48
C LEU A 254 -15.80 3.85 21.61
N ALA A 255 -15.49 3.00 22.59
CA ALA A 255 -16.33 2.81 23.78
C ALA A 255 -16.40 4.08 24.65
N GLY A 256 -15.30 4.82 24.78
CA GLY A 256 -15.26 6.10 25.51
C GLY A 256 -16.10 7.19 24.85
N ILE A 257 -16.12 7.25 23.52
CA ILE A 257 -16.97 8.16 22.74
C ILE A 257 -18.45 7.80 22.91
N ALA A 258 -18.80 6.51 22.89
CA ALA A 258 -20.17 6.02 23.12
C ALA A 258 -20.66 6.29 24.55
N MET A 259 -19.81 6.15 25.57
CA MET A 259 -20.18 6.49 26.95
C MET A 259 -20.41 8.00 27.14
N ARG A 260 -19.65 8.86 26.43
CA ARG A 260 -19.83 10.32 26.47
C ARG A 260 -21.14 10.77 25.83
N SER A 261 -21.58 10.14 24.74
CA SER A 261 -22.85 10.46 24.08
C SER A 261 -24.06 10.01 24.91
N VAL A 262 -23.99 8.87 25.60
CA VAL A 262 -25.04 8.42 26.53
C VAL A 262 -25.15 9.34 27.76
N ALA A 263 -24.01 9.80 28.31
CA ALA A 263 -24.00 10.74 29.43
C ALA A 263 -24.57 12.14 29.07
N LEU A 264 -24.43 12.57 27.81
CA LEU A 264 -25.00 13.81 27.30
C LEU A 264 -26.51 13.69 27.00
N SER A 265 -26.99 12.49 26.63
CA SER A 265 -28.42 12.22 26.43
C SER A 265 -29.20 12.19 27.75
N GLN A 266 -28.61 11.71 28.85
CA GLN A 266 -29.28 11.70 30.17
C GLN A 266 -29.31 13.05 30.90
N ARG A 267 -28.58 14.07 30.43
CA ARG A 267 -28.63 15.44 30.98
C ARG A 267 -29.69 16.32 30.31
N ARG A 268 -30.49 15.79 29.37
CA ARG A 268 -31.56 16.51 28.66
C ARG A 268 -32.98 16.05 29.04
N HIS A 269 -33.13 15.35 30.17
CA HIS A 269 -34.42 15.05 30.79
C HIS A 269 -34.48 15.64 32.19
#